data_AF-A0A964LB01-F1
#
_entry.id   AF-A0A964LB01-F1
#
_cell.length_a   1.000
_cell.length_b   1.000
_cell.length_c   1.000
_cell.angle_alpha   90.00
_cell.angle_beta   90.00
_cell.angle_gamma   90.00
#
_symmetry.space_group_name_H-M   'P 1'
#
loop_
_entity.id
_entity.type
_entity.pdbx_description
1 polymer ?
#
loop_
_entity_poly.entity_id
_entity_poly.type
_entity_poly.pdbx_seq_one_letter_code
_entity_poly.pdbx_strand_id
1 'polypeptide(L)'
;MPTFQQILDRFALPAYEKQNHLLSLIGEHPWLLDTEEDIAAFKGDPILQANLLKSFKRILAFPGLSLSDKGEVLEGQNFKARVPDAWASPNHNWLRIARILRSLTLLGMKTHGQAFIQWLDAIYRSRKFPISADTFRYWTQAVTE
;
A
#
# COMPACT_ATOMS: atom_id res chain seq x y z
N MET A 1 18.69 -9.96 -1.69
CA MET A 1 17.42 -9.21 -1.60
C MET A 1 16.35 -10.06 -2.26
N PRO A 2 15.19 -10.32 -1.63
CA PRO A 2 14.12 -11.06 -2.28
C PRO A 2 13.52 -10.25 -3.43
N THR A 3 13.18 -10.91 -4.53
CA THR A 3 12.59 -10.27 -5.72
C THR A 3 11.17 -9.79 -5.43
N PHE A 4 10.67 -8.86 -6.24
CA PHE A 4 9.29 -8.39 -6.13
C PHE A 4 8.28 -9.54 -6.18
N GLN A 5 8.55 -10.57 -7.00
CA GLN A 5 7.78 -11.81 -7.07
C GLN A 5 7.81 -12.59 -5.74
N GLN A 6 8.97 -12.75 -5.12
CA GLN A 6 9.10 -13.43 -3.81
C GLN A 6 8.38 -12.70 -2.68
N ILE A 7 8.25 -11.37 -2.78
CA ILE A 7 7.46 -10.57 -1.85
C ILE A 7 5.96 -10.78 -2.11
N LEU A 8 5.52 -10.79 -3.37
CA LEU A 8 4.12 -11.03 -3.72
C LEU A 8 3.64 -12.44 -3.33
N ASP A 9 4.46 -13.46 -3.56
CA ASP A 9 4.16 -14.86 -3.21
C ASP A 9 4.00 -15.05 -1.70
N ARG A 10 4.72 -14.28 -0.89
CA ARG A 10 4.60 -14.27 0.57
C ARG A 10 3.28 -13.71 1.08
N PHE A 11 2.57 -12.93 0.25
CA PHE A 11 1.35 -12.21 0.64
C PHE A 11 0.11 -12.57 -0.22
N ALA A 12 0.23 -13.49 -1.18
CA ALA A 12 -0.85 -13.91 -2.07
C ALA A 12 -1.51 -15.21 -1.57
N LEU A 13 -2.81 -15.13 -1.26
CA LEU A 13 -3.68 -16.29 -1.07
C LEU A 13 -3.90 -17.04 -2.41
N PRO A 14 -4.35 -18.32 -2.39
CA PRO A 14 -4.26 -19.31 -3.49
C PRO A 14 -4.97 -18.98 -4.83
N ALA A 15 -5.54 -17.79 -4.98
CA ALA A 15 -6.24 -17.37 -6.20
C ALA A 15 -5.28 -17.06 -7.37
N TYR A 16 -3.99 -16.89 -7.12
CA TYR A 16 -3.00 -16.50 -8.15
C TYR A 16 -2.54 -17.69 -9.03
N GLU A 17 -2.61 -18.93 -8.54
CA GLU A 17 -2.06 -20.10 -9.24
C GLU A 17 -2.85 -20.47 -10.52
N LYS A 18 -4.14 -20.15 -10.60
CA LYS A 18 -4.96 -20.48 -11.78
C LYS A 18 -4.71 -19.57 -12.99
N GLN A 19 -4.05 -18.42 -12.83
CA GLN A 19 -3.74 -17.51 -13.93
C GLN A 19 -2.44 -17.88 -14.68
N ASN A 20 -1.63 -18.80 -14.14
CA ASN A 20 -0.30 -19.11 -14.66
C ASN A 20 -0.28 -19.97 -15.94
N HIS A 21 -1.39 -20.61 -16.32
CA HIS A 21 -1.46 -21.36 -17.59
C HIS A 21 -1.54 -20.46 -18.84
N LEU A 22 -1.82 -19.17 -18.69
CA LEU A 22 -1.82 -18.19 -19.79
C LEU A 22 -0.46 -17.49 -19.95
N LEU A 23 0.48 -17.64 -19.00
CA LEU A 23 1.76 -16.94 -18.98
C LEU A 23 2.80 -17.54 -19.94
N SER A 24 2.65 -18.79 -20.38
CA SER A 24 3.59 -19.42 -21.32
C SER A 24 3.41 -18.98 -22.79
N LEU A 25 2.38 -18.18 -23.09
CA LEU A 25 2.04 -17.74 -24.45
C LEU A 25 2.40 -16.28 -24.74
N ILE A 26 2.87 -15.54 -23.73
CA ILE A 26 3.24 -14.12 -23.86
C ILE A 26 4.69 -14.03 -23.38
N GLY A 27 5.61 -13.68 -24.29
CA GLY A 27 7.03 -13.50 -23.97
C GLY A 27 7.24 -12.57 -22.76
N GLU A 28 8.39 -12.76 -22.10
CA GLU A 28 8.83 -12.11 -20.85
C GLU A 28 8.12 -10.79 -20.57
N HIS A 29 7.30 -10.80 -19.52
CA HIS A 29 6.27 -9.81 -19.21
C HIS A 29 6.77 -8.35 -19.23
N PRO A 30 6.62 -7.61 -20.36
CA PRO A 30 7.19 -6.26 -20.52
C PRO A 30 6.49 -5.17 -19.68
N TRP A 31 5.56 -5.57 -18.82
CA TRP A 31 4.62 -4.71 -18.09
C TRP A 31 4.76 -4.85 -16.57
N LEU A 32 5.69 -5.69 -16.11
CA LEU A 32 6.03 -5.83 -14.70
C LEU A 32 7.17 -4.86 -14.38
N LEU A 33 7.00 -4.03 -13.35
CA LEU A 33 8.12 -3.29 -12.73
C LEU A 33 8.93 -4.32 -11.91
N ASP A 34 9.70 -5.18 -12.56
CA ASP A 34 10.43 -6.27 -11.90
C ASP A 34 11.93 -6.02 -11.79
N THR A 35 12.44 -5.00 -12.47
CA THR A 35 13.85 -4.61 -12.44
C THR A 35 14.13 -3.37 -11.58
N GLU A 36 15.37 -3.23 -11.12
CA GLU A 36 15.81 -2.01 -10.43
C GLU A 36 15.76 -0.79 -11.38
N GLU A 37 15.99 -1.04 -12.67
CA GLU A 37 15.89 -0.09 -13.76
C GLU A 37 14.46 0.45 -13.91
N ASP A 38 13.45 -0.41 -13.87
CA ASP A 38 12.03 0.00 -13.92
C ASP A 38 11.65 0.87 -12.72
N ILE A 39 12.10 0.48 -11.53
CA ILE A 39 11.89 1.27 -10.31
C ILE A 39 12.59 2.62 -10.41
N ALA A 40 13.81 2.67 -10.95
CA ALA A 40 14.55 3.91 -11.17
C ALA A 40 13.85 4.81 -12.20
N ALA A 41 13.37 4.24 -13.31
CA ALA A 41 12.60 4.94 -14.33
C ALA A 41 11.31 5.53 -13.75
N PHE A 42 10.56 4.75 -12.95
CA PHE A 42 9.34 5.23 -12.29
C PHE A 42 9.65 6.39 -11.33
N LYS A 43 10.74 6.30 -10.57
CA LYS A 43 11.16 7.37 -9.64
C LYS A 43 11.53 8.66 -10.37
N GLY A 44 12.15 8.55 -11.54
CA GLY A 44 12.57 9.68 -12.36
C GLY A 44 11.44 10.34 -13.15
N ASP A 45 10.29 9.68 -13.33
CA ASP A 45 9.18 10.19 -14.13
C ASP A 45 8.19 11.02 -13.28
N PRO A 46 8.10 12.35 -13.51
CA PRO A 46 7.22 13.23 -12.74
C PRO A 46 5.72 12.97 -12.98
N ILE A 47 5.33 12.44 -14.14
CA ILE A 47 3.94 12.10 -14.45
C ILE A 47 3.52 10.86 -13.67
N LEU A 48 4.37 9.84 -13.62
CA LEU A 48 4.12 8.63 -12.84
C LEU A 48 4.06 8.94 -11.34
N GLN A 49 4.96 9.78 -10.83
CA GLN A 49 4.88 10.29 -9.46
C GLN A 49 3.55 11.02 -9.22
N ALA A 50 3.17 11.97 -10.08
CA ALA A 50 1.92 12.70 -9.90
C ALA A 50 0.69 11.77 -9.91
N ASN A 51 0.70 10.73 -10.74
CA ASN A 51 -0.38 9.75 -10.81
C ASN A 51 -0.42 8.83 -9.59
N LEU A 52 0.74 8.40 -9.07
CA LEU A 52 0.80 7.64 -7.82
C LEU A 52 0.25 8.46 -6.65
N LEU A 53 0.57 9.76 -6.57
CA LEU A 53 0.04 10.64 -5.54
C LEU A 53 -1.49 10.79 -5.65
N LYS A 54 -2.02 10.95 -6.86
CA LYS A 54 -3.48 11.00 -7.10
C LYS A 54 -4.15 9.70 -6.66
N SER A 55 -3.58 8.55 -7.01
CA SER A 55 -4.09 7.24 -6.61
C SER A 55 -4.04 7.05 -5.10
N PHE A 56 -2.95 7.47 -4.45
CA PHE A 56 -2.84 7.44 -2.99
C PHE A 56 -3.92 8.29 -2.31
N LYS A 57 -4.16 9.52 -2.77
CA LYS A 57 -5.24 10.39 -2.25
C LYS A 57 -6.62 9.72 -2.37
N ARG A 58 -6.93 9.08 -3.51
CA ARG A 58 -8.19 8.35 -3.71
C ARG A 58 -8.31 7.16 -2.76
N ILE A 59 -7.21 6.43 -2.58
CA ILE A 59 -7.14 5.29 -1.68
C ILE A 59 -7.31 5.73 -0.22
N LEU A 60 -6.76 6.86 0.21
CA LEU A 60 -6.99 7.43 1.54
C LEU A 60 -8.45 7.83 1.75
N ALA A 61 -9.11 8.40 0.75
CA ALA A 61 -10.52 8.78 0.86
C ALA A 61 -11.44 7.57 1.09
N PHE A 62 -11.05 6.37 0.61
CA PHE A 62 -11.84 5.16 0.77
C PHE A 62 -12.08 4.75 2.24
N PRO A 63 -11.08 4.63 3.13
CA PRO A 63 -11.30 4.44 4.57
C PRO A 63 -11.61 5.74 5.34
N GLY A 64 -11.90 6.83 4.62
CA GLY A 64 -12.27 8.11 5.21
C GLY A 64 -11.10 8.94 5.72
N LEU A 65 -9.92 8.82 5.11
CA LEU A 65 -8.73 9.61 5.40
C LEU A 65 -8.48 10.65 4.30
N SER A 66 -7.57 11.58 4.58
CA SER A 66 -7.14 12.61 3.64
C SER A 66 -5.65 12.94 3.80
N LEU A 67 -5.08 13.57 2.80
CA LEU A 67 -3.71 14.10 2.84
C LEU A 67 -3.80 15.63 3.00
N SER A 68 -3.13 16.18 4.02
CA SER A 68 -3.05 17.63 4.23
C SER A 68 -2.14 18.30 3.19
N ASP A 69 -2.19 19.62 3.10
CA ASP A 69 -1.27 20.40 2.26
C ASP A 69 0.19 20.26 2.70
N LYS A 70 0.43 19.87 3.96
CA LYS A 70 1.75 19.58 4.52
C LYS A 70 2.20 18.14 4.29
N GLY A 71 1.37 17.31 3.66
CA GLY A 71 1.67 15.90 3.39
C GLY A 71 1.38 14.95 4.55
N GLU A 72 0.62 15.38 5.56
CA GLU A 72 0.23 14.55 6.71
C GLU A 72 -1.04 13.76 6.40
N VAL A 73 -1.15 12.54 6.91
CA VAL A 73 -2.39 11.75 6.81
C VAL A 73 -3.29 12.08 8.00
N LEU A 74 -4.52 12.49 7.71
CA LEU A 74 -5.52 12.93 8.69
C LEU A 74 -6.86 12.22 8.49
N GLU A 75 -7.72 12.25 9.50
CA GLU A 75 -9.12 11.86 9.35
C GLU A 75 -9.84 12.83 8.40
N GLY A 76 -10.47 12.28 7.36
CA GLY A 76 -11.24 13.06 6.40
C GLY A 76 -12.66 13.36 6.90
N GLN A 77 -13.39 14.20 6.17
CA GLN A 77 -14.74 14.63 6.56
C GLN A 77 -15.72 13.45 6.71
N ASN A 78 -15.55 12.39 5.92
CA ASN A 78 -16.38 11.19 5.95
C ASN A 78 -15.85 10.10 6.90
N PHE A 79 -14.79 10.33 7.68
CA PHE A 79 -14.15 9.30 8.51
C PHE A 79 -15.15 8.51 9.36
N LYS A 80 -15.98 9.21 10.15
CA LYS A 80 -16.99 8.59 11.02
C LYS A 80 -17.96 7.68 10.26
N ALA A 81 -18.38 8.09 9.07
CA ALA A 81 -19.28 7.31 8.23
C ALA A 81 -18.61 6.04 7.66
N ARG A 82 -17.27 6.04 7.52
CA ARG A 82 -16.50 4.92 6.98
C ARG A 82 -16.01 3.95 8.06
N VAL A 83 -16.04 4.32 9.34
CA VAL A 83 -15.59 3.47 10.46
C VAL A 83 -16.23 2.07 10.46
N PRO A 84 -17.57 1.92 10.33
CA PRO A 84 -18.19 0.60 10.37
C PRO A 84 -17.62 -0.36 9.31
N ASP A 85 -17.40 0.12 8.10
CA ASP A 85 -16.97 -0.71 6.97
C ASP A 85 -15.45 -0.87 6.88
N ALA A 86 -14.69 0.17 7.24
CA ALA A 86 -13.25 0.22 7.03
C ALA A 86 -12.43 -0.19 8.26
N TRP A 87 -12.94 0.03 9.48
CA TRP A 87 -12.13 0.01 10.70
C TRP A 87 -12.72 -0.82 11.85
N ALA A 88 -14.03 -1.11 11.86
CA ALA A 88 -14.67 -1.78 13.00
C ALA A 88 -14.21 -3.24 13.20
N SER A 89 -13.75 -3.90 12.12
CA SER A 89 -13.24 -5.27 12.17
C SER A 89 -12.17 -5.51 11.11
N PRO A 90 -11.31 -6.54 11.28
CA PRO A 90 -10.37 -6.95 10.25
C PRO A 90 -11.06 -7.20 8.91
N ASN A 91 -10.52 -6.63 7.85
CA ASN A 91 -11.07 -6.77 6.50
C ASN A 91 -9.95 -6.72 5.44
N HIS A 92 -10.31 -6.95 4.19
CA HIS A 92 -9.37 -6.95 3.07
C HIS A 92 -8.68 -5.60 2.85
N ASN A 93 -9.21 -4.49 3.35
CA ASN A 93 -8.57 -3.18 3.23
C ASN A 93 -7.31 -3.11 4.09
N TRP A 94 -7.26 -3.80 5.22
CA TRP A 94 -6.08 -3.85 6.08
C TRP A 94 -4.92 -4.57 5.38
N LEU A 95 -5.22 -5.60 4.58
CA LEU A 95 -4.25 -6.27 3.71
C LEU A 95 -3.80 -5.37 2.52
N ARG A 96 -4.70 -4.52 2.02
CA ARG A 96 -4.36 -3.55 0.97
C ARG A 96 -3.43 -2.46 1.50
N ILE A 97 -3.58 -2.04 2.76
CA ILE A 97 -2.71 -1.02 3.39
C ILE A 97 -1.23 -1.43 3.31
N ALA A 98 -0.89 -2.68 3.62
CA ALA A 98 0.49 -3.17 3.50
C ALA A 98 1.04 -3.01 2.07
N ARG A 99 0.24 -3.38 1.06
CA ARG A 99 0.63 -3.24 -0.35
C ARG A 99 0.82 -1.78 -0.76
N ILE A 100 -0.06 -0.89 -0.30
CA ILE A 100 0.04 0.56 -0.56
C ILE A 100 1.33 1.12 0.06
N LEU A 101 1.62 0.80 1.32
CA LEU A 101 2.84 1.23 2.01
C LEU A 101 4.10 0.74 1.26
N ARG A 102 4.08 -0.51 0.79
CA ARG A 102 5.17 -1.08 -0.02
C ARG A 102 5.34 -0.32 -1.33
N SER A 103 4.26 -0.08 -2.08
CA SER A 103 4.32 0.64 -3.35
C SER A 103 4.84 2.07 -3.18
N LEU A 104 4.37 2.81 -2.17
CA LEU A 104 4.85 4.16 -1.90
C LEU A 104 6.35 4.17 -1.61
N THR A 105 6.82 3.25 -0.77
CA THR A 105 8.23 3.18 -0.36
C THR A 105 9.13 2.77 -1.53
N LEU A 106 8.72 1.74 -2.28
CA LEU A 106 9.47 1.19 -3.41
C LEU A 106 9.60 2.22 -4.54
N LEU A 107 8.52 2.93 -4.86
CA LEU A 107 8.41 3.85 -6.01
C LEU A 107 8.81 5.29 -5.69
N GLY A 108 9.49 5.55 -4.58
CA GLY A 108 10.11 6.84 -4.27
C GLY A 108 9.25 7.83 -3.47
N MET A 109 8.07 7.43 -3.00
CA MET A 109 7.19 8.25 -2.16
C MET A 109 7.37 7.99 -0.67
N LYS A 110 8.63 7.88 -0.21
CA LYS A 110 8.95 7.52 1.18
C LYS A 110 8.28 8.43 2.21
N THR A 111 8.27 9.75 1.98
CA THR A 111 7.62 10.71 2.89
C THR A 111 6.13 10.47 3.05
N HIS A 112 5.43 10.12 1.96
CA HIS A 112 3.99 9.79 2.02
C HIS A 112 3.74 8.45 2.72
N GLY A 113 4.60 7.46 2.47
CA GLY A 113 4.55 6.18 3.19
C GLY A 113 4.79 6.37 4.70
N GLN A 114 5.75 7.22 5.07
CA GLN A 114 6.04 7.59 6.46
C GLN A 114 4.87 8.31 7.13
N ALA A 115 4.25 9.29 6.45
CA ALA A 115 3.07 9.97 6.98
C ALA A 115 1.91 8.99 7.22
N PHE A 116 1.73 8.01 6.33
CA PHE A 116 0.65 7.03 6.48
C PHE A 116 0.92 6.05 7.64
N ILE A 117 2.13 5.50 7.75
CA ILE A 117 2.45 4.58 8.86
C ILE A 117 2.45 5.31 10.22
N GLN A 118 2.80 6.60 10.27
CA GLN A 118 2.70 7.40 11.50
C GLN A 118 1.24 7.51 11.97
N TRP A 119 0.30 7.77 11.06
CA TRP A 119 -1.12 7.78 11.41
C TRP A 119 -1.61 6.40 11.88
N LEU A 120 -1.19 5.32 11.20
CA LEU A 120 -1.55 3.95 11.58
C LEU A 120 -0.96 3.55 12.95
N ASP A 121 0.27 3.96 13.27
CA ASP A 121 0.92 3.74 14.57
C ASP A 121 0.16 4.46 15.69
N ALA A 122 -0.23 5.73 15.49
CA ALA A 122 -1.03 6.47 16.46
C ALA A 122 -2.37 5.77 16.75
N ILE A 123 -3.05 5.29 15.71
CA ILE A 123 -4.32 4.58 15.82
C ILE A 123 -4.14 3.23 16.52
N TYR A 124 -3.11 2.47 16.17
CA TYR A 124 -2.79 1.20 16.82
C TYR A 124 -2.49 1.39 18.32
N ARG A 125 -1.63 2.36 18.67
CA ARG A 125 -1.27 2.67 20.07
C ARG A 125 -2.45 3.14 20.89
N SER A 126 -3.34 3.95 20.31
CA SER A 126 -4.54 4.43 20.98
C SER A 126 -5.60 3.34 21.21
N ARG A 127 -5.43 2.15 20.63
CA ARG A 127 -6.41 1.05 20.65
C ARG A 127 -7.79 1.46 20.11
N LYS A 128 -7.85 2.48 19.26
CA LYS A 128 -9.11 2.99 18.68
C LYS A 128 -9.86 1.93 17.89
N PHE A 129 -9.15 0.99 17.28
CA PHE A 129 -9.69 -0.12 16.50
C PHE A 129 -9.03 -1.45 16.89
N PRO A 130 -9.67 -2.61 16.64
CA PRO A 130 -9.16 -3.93 17.00
C PRO A 130 -8.06 -4.41 16.04
N ILE A 131 -7.03 -3.59 15.84
CA ILE A 131 -5.87 -3.91 15.00
C ILE A 131 -4.98 -4.87 15.78
N SER A 132 -4.73 -6.06 15.21
CA SER A 132 -3.86 -7.06 15.82
C SER A 132 -2.38 -6.66 15.72
N ALA A 133 -1.55 -7.19 16.62
CA ALA A 133 -0.11 -7.00 16.57
C ALA A 133 0.51 -7.50 15.25
N ASP A 134 0.00 -8.61 14.69
CA ASP A 134 0.44 -9.11 13.39
C ASP A 134 0.10 -8.17 12.24
N THR A 135 -1.13 -7.64 12.22
CA THR A 135 -1.53 -6.67 11.19
C THR A 135 -0.63 -5.44 11.23
N PHE A 136 -0.39 -4.92 12.43
CA PHE A 136 0.48 -3.77 12.62
C PHE A 136 1.93 -4.07 12.20
N ARG A 137 2.45 -5.25 12.53
CA ARG A 137 3.78 -5.71 12.10
C ARG A 137 3.92 -5.74 10.58
N TYR A 138 2.91 -6.21 9.85
CA TYR A 138 2.95 -6.20 8.38
C TYR A 138 3.00 -4.79 7.80
N TRP A 139 2.28 -3.84 8.41
CA TRP A 139 2.33 -2.44 7.98
C TRP A 139 3.69 -1.79 8.25
N THR A 140 4.30 -2.05 9.41
CA THR A 140 5.61 -1.49 9.73
C THR A 140 6.72 -2.10 8.87
N GLN A 141 6.67 -3.39 8.56
CA GLN A 141 7.63 -4.04 7.65
C GLN A 141 7.57 -3.46 6.23
N ALA A 142 6.37 -3.12 5.74
CA ALA A 142 6.17 -2.59 4.39
C ALA A 142 6.86 -1.23 4.12
N VAL A 143 7.24 -0.49 5.16
CA VAL A 143 7.95 0.80 5.05
C VAL A 143 9.45 0.72 5.35
N THR A 144 9.93 -0.41 5.89
CA THR A 144 11.34 -0.59 6.27
C THR A 144 12.15 -1.45 5.31
N GLU A 145 11.50 -2.46 4.71
CA GLU A 145 12.09 -3.34 3.70
C GLU A 145 12.11 -2.64 2.33
#